data_AF-A0A4Y5Z0E5-F1
#
_entry.id   AF-A0A4Y5Z0E5-F1
#
_cell.length_a   1.000
_cell.length_b   1.000
_cell.length_c   1.000
_cell.angle_alpha   90.00
_cell.angle_beta   90.00
_cell.angle_gamma   90.00
#
_symmetry.space_group_name_H-M   'P 1'
#
loop_
_entity.id
_entity.type
_entity.pdbx_description
1 polymer ?
#
loop_
_entity_poly.entity_id
_entity_poly.type
_entity_poly.pdbx_seq_one_letter_code
_entity_poly.pdbx_strand_id
1 'polypeptide(L)'
;MRLRTLACLPCHEAAMRHPALSLLLFLCWPCAASANPDANTVQAAREALFALPPDGRASTPVRLPTGPESSSTFTMTDSRTLPAELMRRYPAMRSFRGRDGQGRQARLDYAGATARLHVRAADGDWQEMRALPAALPASAWRANGARRAAANPALRRVARSTSQGNVHYEFRLALALGSRFVAAHGGTRDAALGAAVHLANRANEVLETDLGVHVTLAARNDLLIITDGEGDPLRHGEPRTAAAELIARRLPASSYDLGQALIGLDGGESDTGTVCSDAMDADYLATHKAAAWSGAPDPETALGHLLLVLGNQLGAPFRARRCVNCLAFDGESIVRVRTWLASRGGRCAKKRLVDVMAPWIDPETMAESRVVPARTPFWLDAIVASGEPGRELTYAWDDIGHPAFFQPRRPERHLRQAFAHALPTDSRWLDVRLTVRDNGGATATVASADARVQVVDTGRPFAIEPVGDAVAGAPLGLRWDPAGTTLPPIRCHFLDVALSRDGGASWAAVAKDVENSGSAAVTLPAGSATDSARLRLSCDSQPFYAESPGVFRIH
;
A
#
# COMPACT_ATOMS: atom_id res chain seq x y z
N MET A 1 53.90 4.64 -2.44
CA MET A 1 52.52 4.19 -2.68
C MET A 1 52.03 3.45 -1.42
N ARG A 2 51.38 4.18 -0.51
CA ARG A 2 50.49 3.74 0.59
C ARG A 2 50.20 4.96 1.47
N LEU A 3 48.91 5.22 1.70
CA LEU A 3 48.41 6.11 2.74
C LEU A 3 48.84 5.62 4.13
N ARG A 4 49.01 6.55 5.09
CA ARG A 4 48.21 6.59 6.33
C ARG A 4 48.53 7.79 7.23
N THR A 5 47.43 8.44 7.63
CA THR A 5 47.12 9.07 8.94
C THR A 5 48.01 10.16 9.51
N LEU A 6 47.40 11.30 9.88
CA LEU A 6 47.48 11.85 11.23
C LEU A 6 46.28 12.78 11.52
N ALA A 7 45.75 12.61 12.73
CA ALA A 7 44.57 13.25 13.28
C ALA A 7 44.94 14.41 14.23
N CYS A 8 44.09 15.43 14.21
CA CYS A 8 43.64 16.38 15.25
C CYS A 8 44.54 16.95 16.38
N LEU A 9 44.34 18.27 16.57
CA LEU A 9 44.33 19.12 17.81
C LEU A 9 45.67 19.61 18.39
N PRO A 10 45.69 20.71 19.20
CA PRO A 10 44.76 21.85 19.35
C PRO A 10 45.44 23.25 19.31
N CYS A 11 44.61 24.30 19.17
CA CYS A 11 45.00 25.71 19.30
C CYS A 11 45.34 26.09 20.75
N HIS A 12 46.41 26.86 20.93
CA HIS A 12 46.72 27.62 22.15
C HIS A 12 46.75 29.12 21.84
N GLU A 13 46.16 29.89 22.75
CA GLU A 13 46.11 31.36 22.78
C GLU A 13 47.51 32.00 22.85
N ALA A 14 47.70 33.14 22.17
CA ALA A 14 48.63 34.19 22.61
C ALA A 14 48.29 35.56 22.00
N ALA A 15 48.56 36.60 22.79
CA ALA A 15 48.03 37.93 22.69
C ALA A 15 48.82 38.92 21.81
N MET A 16 48.11 40.00 21.44
CA MET A 16 48.55 41.42 21.43
C MET A 16 49.42 42.01 20.29
N ARG A 17 48.90 43.17 19.82
CA ARG A 17 49.55 44.40 19.25
C ARG A 17 49.51 44.64 17.72
N HIS A 18 48.74 45.67 17.34
CA HIS A 18 48.81 46.47 16.10
C HIS A 18 50.07 47.38 16.07
N PRO A 19 50.43 48.11 14.98
CA PRO A 19 49.70 48.38 13.71
C PRO A 19 50.54 48.30 12.40
N ALA A 20 49.85 48.57 11.27
CA ALA A 20 50.34 49.11 9.99
C ALA A 20 50.55 48.13 8.80
N LEU A 21 49.59 48.25 7.86
CA LEU A 21 49.63 48.06 6.40
C LEU A 21 50.65 47.09 5.78
N SER A 22 50.14 45.98 5.23
CA SER A 22 50.49 45.54 3.88
C SER A 22 49.44 44.58 3.31
N LEU A 23 49.09 44.82 2.05
CA LEU A 23 48.17 44.08 1.18
C LEU A 23 48.34 42.56 1.26
N LEU A 24 47.22 41.83 1.36
CA LEU A 24 46.99 40.57 0.64
C LEU A 24 45.48 40.33 0.55
N LEU A 25 44.97 40.32 -0.69
CA LEU A 25 43.60 39.94 -1.02
C LEU A 25 43.32 38.51 -0.51
N PHE A 26 42.45 38.38 0.48
CA PHE A 26 41.68 37.16 0.67
C PHE A 26 40.27 37.40 0.16
N LEU A 27 39.99 36.81 -1.00
CA LEU A 27 38.63 36.53 -1.44
C LEU A 27 37.98 35.65 -0.36
N CYS A 28 37.20 36.25 0.53
CA CYS A 28 36.18 35.53 1.27
C CYS A 28 35.14 35.07 0.24
N TRP A 29 35.33 33.88 -0.30
CA TRP A 29 34.21 33.14 -0.85
C TRP A 29 33.22 32.95 0.30
N PRO A 30 31.97 33.43 0.21
CA PRO A 30 30.97 32.89 1.09
C PRO A 30 30.94 31.39 0.80
N CYS A 31 31.09 30.56 1.85
CA CYS A 31 30.59 29.19 1.79
C CYS A 31 29.10 29.32 1.46
N ALA A 32 28.78 29.29 0.17
CA ALA A 32 27.45 28.97 -0.28
C ALA A 32 27.19 27.58 0.32
N ALA A 33 26.32 27.53 1.32
CA ALA A 33 25.63 26.30 1.63
C ALA A 33 25.11 25.79 0.28
N SER A 34 25.62 24.65 -0.19
CA SER A 34 25.21 24.09 -1.46
C SER A 34 23.72 23.79 -1.36
N ALA A 35 22.89 24.70 -1.87
CA ALA A 35 21.49 24.43 -2.07
C ALA A 35 21.42 23.20 -2.96
N ASN A 36 20.81 22.13 -2.45
CA ASN A 36 20.59 20.91 -3.20
C ASN A 36 19.89 21.28 -4.52
N PRO A 37 20.50 21.07 -5.70
CA PRO A 37 19.95 21.50 -6.99
C PRO A 37 18.59 20.85 -7.31
N ASP A 38 18.20 19.81 -6.56
CA ASP A 38 16.94 19.09 -6.74
C ASP A 38 15.73 19.74 -6.03
N ALA A 39 15.92 20.67 -5.08
CA ALA A 39 14.81 21.29 -4.33
C ALA A 39 13.86 22.16 -5.18
N ASN A 40 14.29 22.60 -6.37
CA ASN A 40 13.52 23.46 -7.26
C ASN A 40 12.75 22.67 -8.36
N THR A 41 12.84 21.33 -8.36
CA THR A 41 12.27 20.47 -9.42
C THR A 41 10.74 20.46 -9.45
N VAL A 42 10.08 20.46 -8.29
CA VAL A 42 8.61 20.56 -8.22
C VAL A 42 8.14 21.90 -8.76
N GLN A 43 8.78 23.01 -8.38
CA GLN A 43 8.39 24.32 -8.92
C GLN A 43 8.71 24.44 -10.41
N ALA A 44 9.84 23.90 -10.87
CA ALA A 44 10.21 23.86 -12.28
C ALA A 44 9.23 23.02 -13.12
N ALA A 45 8.65 21.95 -12.55
CA ALA A 45 7.65 21.13 -13.22
C ALA A 45 6.32 21.88 -13.45
N ARG A 46 6.04 22.95 -12.70
CA ARG A 46 4.74 23.63 -12.70
C ARG A 46 4.35 24.11 -14.09
N GLU A 47 5.24 24.78 -14.82
CA GLU A 47 4.93 25.35 -16.13
C GLU A 47 4.52 24.27 -17.14
N ALA A 48 5.35 23.22 -17.27
CA ALA A 48 5.09 22.10 -18.16
C ALA A 48 3.78 21.37 -17.82
N LEU A 49 3.51 21.19 -16.52
CA LEU A 49 2.29 20.53 -16.07
C LEU A 49 1.05 21.39 -16.28
N PHE A 50 1.14 22.70 -16.05
CA PHE A 50 0.00 23.62 -16.23
C PHE A 50 -0.38 23.80 -17.70
N ALA A 51 0.56 23.57 -18.63
CA ALA A 51 0.29 23.55 -20.07
C ALA A 51 -0.56 22.35 -20.52
N LEU A 52 -0.67 21.28 -19.73
CA LEU A 52 -1.49 20.11 -20.09
C LEU A 52 -2.99 20.45 -20.07
N PRO A 53 -3.79 19.93 -21.01
CA PRO A 53 -5.25 19.97 -20.92
C PRO A 53 -5.75 19.24 -19.66
N PRO A 54 -6.80 19.77 -19.00
CA PRO A 54 -7.32 19.22 -17.75
C PRO A 54 -8.29 18.04 -17.98
N ASP A 55 -7.92 17.09 -18.84
CA ASP A 55 -8.74 15.94 -19.23
C ASP A 55 -8.06 14.58 -19.00
N GLY A 56 -6.80 14.60 -18.60
CA GLY A 56 -5.99 13.41 -18.34
C GLY A 56 -5.59 12.63 -19.59
N ARG A 57 -5.72 13.21 -20.78
CA ARG A 57 -5.40 12.56 -22.07
C ARG A 57 -3.99 12.84 -22.56
N ALA A 58 -3.47 14.03 -22.27
CA ALA A 58 -2.10 14.39 -22.58
C ALA A 58 -1.18 14.11 -21.38
N SER A 59 0.09 13.83 -21.66
CA SER A 59 1.12 13.66 -20.63
C SER A 59 2.39 14.41 -20.98
N THR A 60 3.21 14.69 -19.97
CA THR A 60 4.53 15.31 -20.14
C THR A 60 5.52 14.71 -19.14
N PRO A 61 6.78 14.45 -19.55
CA PRO A 61 7.81 14.01 -18.63
C PRO A 61 8.26 15.16 -17.74
N VAL A 62 8.32 14.94 -16.43
CA VAL A 62 8.89 15.89 -15.47
C VAL A 62 9.79 15.17 -14.47
N ARG A 63 10.90 15.81 -14.09
CA ARG A 63 11.78 15.29 -13.05
C ARG A 63 11.22 15.68 -11.68
N LEU A 64 10.93 14.71 -10.83
CA LEU A 64 10.41 14.91 -9.47
C LEU A 64 11.30 14.20 -8.45
N PRO A 65 11.41 14.71 -7.22
CA PRO A 65 12.16 14.06 -6.18
C PRO A 65 11.44 12.80 -5.70
N THR A 66 12.20 11.75 -5.41
CA THR A 66 11.74 10.47 -4.89
C THR A 66 12.28 10.17 -3.49
N GLY A 67 13.06 11.10 -2.95
CA GLY A 67 13.58 11.15 -1.58
C GLY A 67 14.47 12.38 -1.41
N PRO A 68 15.07 12.58 -0.22
CA PRO A 68 15.90 13.76 0.07
C PRO A 68 17.05 13.99 -0.92
N GLU A 69 17.62 12.91 -1.46
CA GLU A 69 18.79 12.92 -2.36
C GLU A 69 18.55 12.12 -3.64
N SER A 70 17.29 11.80 -3.97
CA SER A 70 16.96 11.01 -5.16
C SER A 70 15.82 11.66 -5.95
N SER A 71 15.83 11.44 -7.26
CA SER A 71 14.82 11.94 -8.17
C SER A 71 14.66 11.01 -9.37
N SER A 72 13.53 11.16 -10.07
CA SER A 72 13.17 10.36 -11.24
C SER A 72 12.39 11.17 -12.25
N THR A 73 12.38 10.71 -13.49
CA THR A 73 11.53 11.27 -14.53
C THR A 73 10.20 10.54 -14.54
N PHE A 74 9.14 11.26 -14.19
CA PHE A 74 7.76 10.78 -14.22
C PHE A 74 7.06 11.28 -15.48
N THR A 75 6.37 10.40 -16.19
CA THR A 75 5.38 10.78 -17.18
C THR A 75 4.09 11.16 -16.46
N MET A 76 3.81 12.45 -16.37
CA MET A 76 2.71 13.02 -15.59
C MET A 76 1.54 13.43 -16.48
N THR A 77 0.32 13.28 -15.96
CA THR A 77 -0.94 13.71 -16.59
C THR A 77 -1.88 14.32 -15.56
N ASP A 78 -2.93 15.02 -16.02
CA ASP A 78 -3.96 15.54 -15.13
C ASP A 78 -4.67 14.40 -14.38
N SER A 79 -4.82 14.55 -13.06
CA SER A 79 -5.37 13.49 -12.20
C SER A 79 -6.88 13.31 -12.38
N ARG A 80 -7.59 14.31 -12.90
CA ARG A 80 -9.06 14.43 -12.94
C ARG A 80 -9.74 14.48 -11.56
N THR A 81 -8.98 14.65 -10.49
CA THR A 81 -9.51 14.79 -9.13
C THR A 81 -10.17 16.17 -8.91
N LEU A 82 -9.60 17.22 -9.53
CA LEU A 82 -10.12 18.59 -9.47
C LEU A 82 -10.95 18.88 -10.75
N PRO A 83 -12.25 19.19 -10.65
CA PRO A 83 -13.08 19.48 -11.81
C PRO A 83 -12.74 20.82 -12.46
N ALA A 84 -12.99 20.94 -13.77
CA ALA A 84 -12.71 22.15 -14.56
C ALA A 84 -13.35 23.43 -14.00
N GLU A 85 -14.53 23.33 -13.38
CA GLU A 85 -15.20 24.50 -12.80
C GLU A 85 -14.48 25.06 -11.57
N LEU A 86 -13.90 24.20 -10.72
CA LEU A 86 -13.04 24.65 -9.62
C LEU A 86 -11.72 25.20 -10.17
N MET A 87 -11.14 24.59 -11.20
CA MET A 87 -9.92 25.14 -11.83
C MET A 87 -10.12 26.55 -12.40
N ARG A 88 -11.32 26.88 -12.92
CA ARG A 88 -11.62 28.26 -13.36
C ARG A 88 -11.67 29.26 -12.20
N ARG A 89 -12.17 28.86 -11.03
CA ARG A 89 -12.25 29.71 -9.83
C ARG A 89 -10.91 29.80 -9.11
N TYR A 90 -10.13 28.72 -9.15
CA TYR A 90 -8.82 28.56 -8.51
C TYR A 90 -7.77 28.24 -9.58
N PRO A 91 -7.40 29.18 -10.46
CA PRO A 91 -6.53 28.93 -11.61
C PRO A 91 -5.10 28.52 -11.22
N ALA A 92 -4.69 28.80 -9.99
CA ALA A 92 -3.40 28.37 -9.44
C ALA A 92 -3.43 26.94 -8.86
N MET A 93 -4.56 26.24 -8.94
CA MET A 93 -4.75 24.89 -8.41
C MET A 93 -4.85 23.85 -9.52
N ARG A 94 -4.03 22.80 -9.42
CA ARG A 94 -3.99 21.68 -10.38
C ARG A 94 -3.62 20.40 -9.66
N SER A 95 -4.11 19.27 -10.17
CA SER A 95 -3.90 17.95 -9.57
C SER A 95 -3.39 16.99 -10.64
N PHE A 96 -2.30 16.28 -10.36
CA PHE A 96 -1.61 15.42 -11.33
C PHE A 96 -1.33 14.03 -10.77
N ARG A 97 -1.21 13.07 -11.68
CA ARG A 97 -0.75 11.70 -11.41
C ARG A 97 0.26 11.29 -12.46
N GLY A 98 1.18 10.38 -12.13
CA GLY A 98 2.11 9.86 -13.13
C GLY A 98 2.96 8.71 -12.63
N ARG A 99 3.82 8.22 -13.52
CA ARG A 99 4.71 7.07 -13.25
C ARG A 99 6.07 7.24 -13.87
N ASP A 100 7.07 6.64 -13.25
CA ASP A 100 8.41 6.57 -13.81
C ASP A 100 8.72 5.19 -14.42
N GLY A 101 9.91 5.06 -15.00
CA GLY A 101 10.38 3.79 -15.59
C GLY A 101 10.67 2.67 -14.60
N GLN A 102 10.57 2.92 -13.29
CA GLN A 102 10.75 1.94 -12.21
C GLN A 102 9.40 1.51 -11.59
N GLY A 103 8.28 1.89 -12.22
CA GLY A 103 6.94 1.56 -11.75
C GLY A 103 6.45 2.42 -10.59
N ARG A 104 7.25 3.39 -10.11
CA ARG A 104 6.85 4.27 -9.00
C ARG A 104 5.71 5.18 -9.45
N GLN A 105 4.78 5.45 -8.55
CA GLN A 105 3.62 6.29 -8.79
C GLN A 105 3.79 7.63 -8.07
N ALA A 106 3.48 8.73 -8.75
CA ALA A 106 3.50 10.07 -8.17
C ALA A 106 2.11 10.71 -8.19
N ARG A 107 1.75 11.37 -7.08
CA ARG A 107 0.57 12.23 -6.94
C ARG A 107 1.06 13.63 -6.57
N LEU A 108 0.83 14.60 -7.44
CA LEU A 108 1.34 15.96 -7.30
C LEU A 108 0.21 16.97 -7.41
N ASP A 109 0.00 17.76 -6.35
CA ASP A 109 -1.13 18.67 -6.23
C ASP A 109 -0.66 20.07 -5.88
N TYR A 110 -0.95 21.05 -6.74
CA TYR A 110 -0.66 22.46 -6.53
C TYR A 110 -1.89 23.19 -6.00
N ALA A 111 -1.70 24.11 -5.05
CA ALA A 111 -2.72 25.03 -4.58
C ALA A 111 -2.11 26.40 -4.27
N GLY A 112 -2.34 27.39 -5.13
CA GLY A 112 -1.66 28.68 -5.04
C GLY A 112 -0.17 28.52 -5.26
N ALA A 113 0.64 29.08 -4.34
CA ALA A 113 2.09 28.86 -4.33
C ALA A 113 2.47 27.46 -3.83
N THR A 114 1.52 26.70 -3.27
CA THR A 114 1.78 25.43 -2.58
C THR A 114 1.81 24.23 -3.49
N ALA A 115 2.55 23.19 -3.10
CA ALA A 115 2.51 21.88 -3.75
C ALA A 115 2.55 20.74 -2.73
N ARG A 116 2.01 19.57 -3.07
CA ARG A 116 2.16 18.35 -2.26
C ARG A 116 2.50 17.21 -3.19
N LEU A 117 3.60 16.51 -2.89
CA LEU A 117 4.06 15.37 -3.67
C LEU A 117 4.02 14.12 -2.79
N HIS A 118 3.36 13.09 -3.30
CA HIS A 118 3.41 11.75 -2.75
C HIS A 118 3.99 10.82 -3.80
N VAL A 119 5.04 10.08 -3.45
CA VAL A 119 5.66 9.07 -4.30
C VAL A 119 5.51 7.71 -3.64
N ARG A 120 4.87 6.77 -4.34
CA ARG A 120 4.75 5.38 -3.91
C ARG A 120 5.65 4.51 -4.77
N ALA A 121 6.56 3.79 -4.15
CA ALA A 121 7.34 2.75 -4.78
C ALA A 121 6.43 1.58 -5.21
N ALA A 122 6.84 0.84 -6.23
CA ALA A 122 6.00 -0.24 -6.76
C ALA A 122 5.94 -1.49 -5.85
N ASP A 123 6.78 -1.58 -4.81
CA ASP A 123 6.65 -2.56 -3.71
C ASP A 123 5.67 -2.11 -2.61
N GLY A 124 5.07 -0.92 -2.76
CA GLY A 124 4.10 -0.38 -1.82
C GLY A 124 4.69 0.48 -0.71
N ASP A 125 6.02 0.66 -0.63
CA ASP A 125 6.60 1.69 0.24
C ASP A 125 6.29 3.09 -0.31
N TRP A 126 6.19 4.09 0.56
CA TRP A 126 5.93 5.46 0.12
C TRP A 126 6.70 6.50 0.89
N GLN A 127 6.88 7.63 0.22
CA GLN A 127 7.43 8.84 0.77
C GLN A 127 6.49 10.01 0.45
N GLU A 128 6.14 10.79 1.46
CA GLU A 128 5.36 12.02 1.30
C GLU A 128 6.26 13.23 1.55
N MET A 129 6.17 14.21 0.65
CA MET A 129 6.77 15.52 0.78
C MET A 129 5.65 16.59 0.79
N ARG A 130 5.50 17.28 1.93
CA ARG A 130 4.71 18.52 1.99
C ARG A 130 5.55 19.65 1.40
N ALA A 131 5.23 20.13 0.21
CA ALA A 131 6.03 21.17 -0.42
C ALA A 131 5.47 22.58 -0.14
N LEU A 132 6.24 23.40 0.62
CA LEU A 132 6.21 24.87 0.53
C LEU A 132 7.25 25.60 1.40
N PRO A 133 7.83 26.74 0.96
CA PRO A 133 8.24 27.13 -0.40
C PRO A 133 9.75 26.89 -0.65
N ALA A 134 10.11 26.77 -1.93
CA ALA A 134 11.40 27.05 -2.60
C ALA A 134 12.73 26.45 -2.08
N ALA A 135 12.82 25.92 -0.86
CA ALA A 135 13.95 25.14 -0.36
C ALA A 135 13.46 24.31 0.83
N LEU A 136 13.57 22.98 0.75
CA LEU A 136 13.08 22.10 1.81
C LEU A 136 14.25 21.42 2.52
N PRO A 137 14.36 21.54 3.86
CA PRO A 137 15.26 20.73 4.66
C PRO A 137 14.79 19.26 4.68
N ALA A 138 15.68 18.33 5.03
CA ALA A 138 15.39 16.90 5.11
C ALA A 138 14.16 16.55 5.98
N SER A 139 13.80 17.41 6.94
CA SER A 139 12.62 17.29 7.81
C SER A 139 11.27 17.45 7.09
N ALA A 140 11.25 17.83 5.81
CA ALA A 140 10.04 17.89 4.98
C ALA A 140 9.53 16.52 4.52
N TRP A 141 10.34 15.47 4.68
CA TRP A 141 10.03 14.09 4.28
C TRP A 141 9.42 13.27 5.42
N ARG A 142 8.39 12.48 5.12
CA ARG A 142 7.83 11.46 6.02
C ARG A 142 7.83 10.08 5.33
N ALA A 143 8.16 9.04 6.10
CA ALA A 143 8.18 7.63 5.68
C ALA A 143 7.57 6.75 6.79
N ASN A 144 7.15 5.53 6.47
CA ASN A 144 6.39 4.67 7.38
C ASN A 144 7.17 3.46 7.93
N GLY A 145 6.96 3.11 9.21
CA GLY A 145 7.49 1.92 9.90
C GLY A 145 6.36 1.04 10.49
N ALA A 146 6.43 -0.28 10.33
CA ALA A 146 5.32 -1.22 10.59
C ALA A 146 5.21 -1.69 12.07
N ARG A 147 3.99 -1.78 12.64
CA ARG A 147 3.67 -2.52 13.89
C ARG A 147 2.31 -3.25 13.83
N ARG A 148 2.24 -4.46 14.42
CA ARG A 148 1.14 -5.45 14.39
C ARG A 148 0.05 -5.22 15.47
N ALA A 149 -1.20 -5.61 15.21
CA ALA A 149 -2.23 -5.76 16.27
C ALA A 149 -3.33 -6.82 16.00
N ALA A 150 -3.98 -7.23 17.09
CA ALA A 150 -4.75 -8.47 17.32
C ALA A 150 -6.29 -8.40 17.08
N ALA A 151 -7.00 -9.51 17.36
CA ALA A 151 -8.25 -9.92 16.70
C ALA A 151 -9.57 -10.01 17.52
N ASN A 152 -10.74 -9.89 16.83
CA ASN A 152 -12.04 -10.56 17.11
C ASN A 152 -13.12 -10.39 15.97
N PRO A 153 -14.28 -11.12 15.98
CA PRO A 153 -15.01 -11.68 14.80
C PRO A 153 -16.42 -11.03 14.60
N ALA A 154 -17.36 -11.38 13.71
CA ALA A 154 -17.66 -12.44 12.72
C ALA A 154 -18.71 -11.89 11.72
N LEU A 155 -18.98 -12.55 10.56
CA LEU A 155 -20.32 -12.80 9.93
C LEU A 155 -20.16 -13.49 8.55
N ARG A 156 -21.13 -14.35 8.17
CA ARG A 156 -21.06 -15.42 7.13
C ARG A 156 -21.35 -14.99 5.67
N ARG A 157 -20.70 -15.70 4.72
CA ARG A 157 -21.24 -16.58 3.62
C ARG A 157 -20.93 -16.25 2.11
N VAL A 158 -20.55 -17.35 1.41
CA VAL A 158 -20.64 -17.80 -0.01
C VAL A 158 -19.74 -17.21 -1.11
N ALA A 159 -19.05 -18.12 -1.81
CA ALA A 159 -18.13 -17.91 -2.93
C ALA A 159 -18.83 -17.83 -4.31
N ARG A 160 -18.30 -16.98 -5.20
CA ARG A 160 -18.40 -17.10 -6.67
C ARG A 160 -17.28 -16.27 -7.33
N SER A 161 -16.56 -16.90 -8.25
CA SER A 161 -15.63 -16.23 -9.18
C SER A 161 -16.37 -15.92 -10.49
N THR A 162 -16.26 -14.69 -10.97
CA THR A 162 -16.57 -14.31 -12.36
C THR A 162 -15.64 -13.18 -12.78
N SER A 163 -14.76 -13.44 -13.76
CA SER A 163 -14.05 -12.39 -14.50
C SER A 163 -14.91 -11.97 -15.69
N GLN A 164 -15.56 -10.81 -15.60
CA GLN A 164 -16.06 -10.07 -16.76
C GLN A 164 -15.29 -8.76 -16.90
N GLY A 165 -15.27 -8.19 -18.11
CA GLY A 165 -14.54 -6.97 -18.45
C GLY A 165 -14.71 -5.85 -17.41
N ASN A 166 -13.65 -5.08 -17.19
CA ASN A 166 -13.59 -4.15 -16.07
C ASN A 166 -14.31 -2.83 -16.41
N VAL A 167 -15.46 -2.61 -15.78
CA VAL A 167 -16.13 -1.30 -15.76
C VAL A 167 -15.50 -0.46 -14.65
N HIS A 168 -14.95 0.69 -15.02
CA HIS A 168 -14.52 1.71 -14.06
C HIS A 168 -15.65 2.70 -13.78
N TYR A 169 -15.80 3.08 -12.51
CA TYR A 169 -16.85 3.95 -12.01
C TYR A 169 -16.25 5.31 -11.61
N GLU A 170 -16.76 6.38 -12.20
CA GLU A 170 -16.38 7.76 -11.89
C GLU A 170 -17.50 8.40 -11.08
N PHE A 171 -17.18 8.82 -9.85
CA PHE A 171 -18.12 9.46 -8.93
C PHE A 171 -17.70 10.90 -8.62
N ARG A 172 -18.69 11.76 -8.35
CA ARG A 172 -18.51 13.12 -7.86
C ARG A 172 -18.59 13.15 -6.33
N LEU A 173 -17.51 13.54 -5.67
CA LEU A 173 -17.36 13.54 -4.22
C LEU A 173 -17.55 14.95 -3.65
N ALA A 174 -18.53 15.12 -2.75
CA ALA A 174 -18.72 16.34 -1.97
C ALA A 174 -17.98 16.23 -0.62
N LEU A 175 -16.98 17.09 -0.40
CA LEU A 175 -16.22 17.17 0.85
C LEU A 175 -16.56 18.46 1.61
N ALA A 176 -17.22 18.33 2.75
CA ALA A 176 -17.44 19.43 3.66
C ALA A 176 -16.23 19.61 4.60
N LEU A 177 -15.57 20.76 4.55
CA LEU A 177 -14.34 20.99 5.31
C LEU A 177 -14.67 21.80 6.56
N GLY A 178 -14.57 21.17 7.72
CA GLY A 178 -14.82 21.82 9.01
C GLY A 178 -13.74 22.84 9.37
N SER A 179 -14.09 23.82 10.20
CA SER A 179 -13.23 24.93 10.62
C SER A 179 -11.90 24.48 11.24
N ARG A 180 -11.91 23.38 12.02
CA ARG A 180 -10.68 22.79 12.57
C ARG A 180 -9.77 22.19 11.50
N PHE A 181 -10.34 21.56 10.48
CA PHE A 181 -9.58 21.06 9.33
C PHE A 181 -8.99 22.25 8.56
N VAL A 182 -9.79 23.28 8.29
CA VAL A 182 -9.33 24.50 7.63
C VAL A 182 -8.17 25.15 8.40
N ALA A 183 -8.30 25.31 9.72
CA ALA A 183 -7.25 25.85 10.58
C ALA A 183 -5.96 25.01 10.51
N ALA A 184 -6.07 23.68 10.57
CA ALA A 184 -4.91 22.77 10.47
C ALA A 184 -4.19 22.83 9.11
N HIS A 185 -4.87 23.31 8.07
CA HIS A 185 -4.35 23.41 6.70
C HIS A 185 -4.07 24.86 6.26
N GLY A 186 -3.82 25.77 7.19
CA GLY A 186 -3.37 27.14 6.89
C GLY A 186 -4.47 28.20 6.96
N GLY A 187 -5.66 27.85 7.45
CA GLY A 187 -6.73 28.79 7.80
C GLY A 187 -7.47 29.43 6.61
N THR A 188 -7.04 29.18 5.38
CA THR A 188 -7.65 29.75 4.17
C THR A 188 -8.45 28.72 3.39
N ARG A 189 -9.44 29.21 2.62
CA ARG A 189 -10.26 28.36 1.73
C ARG A 189 -9.38 27.61 0.72
N ASP A 190 -8.43 28.30 0.10
CA ASP A 190 -7.53 27.77 -0.92
C ASP A 190 -6.63 26.66 -0.39
N ALA A 191 -6.02 26.86 0.79
CA ALA A 191 -5.09 25.90 1.36
C ALA A 191 -5.83 24.64 1.86
N ALA A 192 -7.02 24.80 2.43
CA ALA A 192 -7.90 23.70 2.82
C ALA A 192 -8.43 22.92 1.61
N LEU A 193 -8.88 23.61 0.56
CA LEU A 193 -9.32 22.97 -0.69
C LEU A 193 -8.17 22.18 -1.32
N GLY A 194 -6.97 22.77 -1.39
CA GLY A 194 -5.78 22.09 -1.89
C GLY A 194 -5.40 20.84 -1.08
N ALA A 195 -5.62 20.85 0.25
CA ALA A 195 -5.40 19.68 1.09
C ALA A 195 -6.43 18.57 0.80
N ALA A 196 -7.70 18.94 0.64
CA ALA A 196 -8.77 18.01 0.29
C ALA A 196 -8.56 17.38 -1.10
N VAL A 197 -8.12 18.19 -2.08
CA VAL A 197 -7.74 17.71 -3.43
C VAL A 197 -6.62 16.69 -3.35
N HIS A 198 -5.56 17.00 -2.59
CA HIS A 198 -4.43 16.07 -2.43
C HIS A 198 -4.87 14.75 -1.79
N LEU A 199 -5.69 14.82 -0.73
CA LEU A 199 -6.19 13.63 -0.04
C LEU A 199 -7.07 12.76 -0.96
N ALA A 200 -7.96 13.38 -1.75
CA ALA A 200 -8.76 12.68 -2.75
C ALA A 200 -7.90 12.08 -3.88
N ASN A 201 -6.85 12.77 -4.33
CA ASN A 201 -5.94 12.28 -5.36
C ASN A 201 -5.13 11.07 -4.87
N ARG A 202 -4.70 11.09 -3.60
CA ARG A 202 -4.08 9.93 -2.94
C ARG A 202 -5.07 8.77 -2.76
N ALA A 203 -6.32 9.04 -2.38
CA ALA A 203 -7.35 8.00 -2.30
C ALA A 203 -7.61 7.34 -3.65
N ASN A 204 -7.67 8.13 -4.73
CA ASN A 204 -7.79 7.61 -6.10
C ASN A 204 -6.70 6.61 -6.46
N GLU A 205 -5.50 6.73 -5.91
CA GLU A 205 -4.41 5.77 -6.15
C GLU A 205 -4.75 4.33 -5.70
N VAL A 206 -5.54 4.21 -4.64
CA VAL A 206 -6.00 2.92 -4.08
C VAL A 206 -7.31 2.50 -4.74
N LEU A 207 -8.27 3.43 -4.83
CA LEU A 207 -9.60 3.17 -5.38
C LEU A 207 -9.53 2.73 -6.85
N GLU A 208 -8.68 3.36 -7.67
CA GLU A 208 -8.50 3.00 -9.07
C GLU A 208 -7.89 1.60 -9.19
N THR A 209 -6.88 1.30 -8.36
CA THR A 209 -6.13 0.04 -8.39
C THR A 209 -6.99 -1.14 -7.96
N ASP A 210 -7.69 -1.03 -6.84
CA ASP A 210 -8.40 -2.16 -6.24
C ASP A 210 -9.84 -2.29 -6.74
N LEU A 211 -10.53 -1.15 -6.84
CA LEU A 211 -11.98 -1.10 -7.03
C LEU A 211 -12.39 -0.68 -8.45
N GLY A 212 -11.46 -0.15 -9.25
CA GLY A 212 -11.80 0.50 -10.51
C GLY A 212 -12.66 1.75 -10.30
N VAL A 213 -12.48 2.44 -9.17
CA VAL A 213 -13.25 3.64 -8.79
C VAL A 213 -12.36 4.87 -8.88
N HIS A 214 -12.89 5.94 -9.47
CA HIS A 214 -12.29 7.27 -9.46
C HIS A 214 -13.27 8.28 -8.84
N VAL A 215 -12.77 9.14 -7.96
CA VAL A 215 -13.53 10.25 -7.40
C VAL A 215 -13.00 11.59 -7.90
N THR A 216 -13.90 12.42 -8.41
CA THR A 216 -13.65 13.82 -8.75
C THR A 216 -14.41 14.70 -7.76
N LEU A 217 -13.83 15.79 -7.26
CA LEU A 217 -14.57 16.68 -6.36
C LEU A 217 -15.82 17.25 -7.04
N ALA A 218 -16.85 17.55 -6.25
CA ALA A 218 -18.04 18.26 -6.73
C ALA A 218 -17.65 19.63 -7.31
N ALA A 219 -18.31 20.04 -8.39
CA ALA A 219 -17.95 21.24 -9.16
C ALA A 219 -17.96 22.54 -8.34
N ARG A 220 -18.75 22.59 -7.27
CA ARG A 220 -18.83 23.73 -6.33
C ARG A 220 -18.44 23.36 -4.91
N ASN A 221 -17.47 22.45 -4.74
CA ASN A 221 -17.01 22.01 -3.43
C ASN A 221 -16.45 23.16 -2.57
N ASP A 222 -16.01 24.26 -3.20
CA ASP A 222 -15.62 25.48 -2.53
C ASP A 222 -16.70 26.03 -1.61
N LEU A 223 -17.98 25.83 -1.94
CA LEU A 223 -19.10 26.25 -1.08
C LEU A 223 -19.20 25.45 0.22
N LEU A 224 -18.56 24.29 0.34
CA LEU A 224 -18.63 23.41 1.51
C LEU A 224 -17.52 23.65 2.54
N ILE A 225 -16.71 24.70 2.34
CA ILE A 225 -15.58 25.01 3.21
C ILE A 225 -16.01 26.03 4.26
N ILE A 226 -15.86 25.65 5.53
CA ILE A 226 -16.23 26.44 6.70
C ILE A 226 -14.98 27.07 7.31
N THR A 227 -14.83 28.38 7.15
CA THR A 227 -13.68 29.14 7.69
C THR A 227 -13.97 29.77 9.04
N ASP A 228 -15.25 30.01 9.35
CA ASP A 228 -15.69 30.53 10.66
C ASP A 228 -15.88 29.39 11.66
N GLY A 229 -15.22 29.49 12.81
CA GLY A 229 -15.25 28.47 13.85
C GLY A 229 -16.40 28.58 14.84
N GLU A 230 -17.06 29.73 14.94
CA GLU A 230 -18.20 29.95 15.83
C GLU A 230 -19.50 29.42 15.22
N GLY A 231 -19.68 29.59 13.90
CA GLY A 231 -20.83 29.07 13.15
C GLY A 231 -20.66 27.67 12.54
N ASP A 232 -19.66 26.88 12.95
CA ASP A 232 -19.35 25.61 12.29
C ASP A 232 -20.26 24.45 12.77
N PRO A 233 -21.23 23.99 11.96
CA PRO A 233 -22.10 22.89 12.35
C PRO A 233 -21.33 21.57 12.54
N LEU A 234 -20.17 21.41 11.90
CA LEU A 234 -19.32 20.21 12.01
C LEU A 234 -18.53 20.16 13.32
N ARG A 235 -18.51 21.26 14.10
CA ARG A 235 -17.86 21.33 15.41
C ARG A 235 -18.80 20.98 16.56
N HIS A 236 -20.09 21.28 16.42
CA HIS A 236 -21.06 21.23 17.52
C HIS A 236 -22.12 20.14 17.35
N GLY A 237 -22.41 19.71 16.12
CA GLY A 237 -23.38 18.66 15.84
C GLY A 237 -22.78 17.26 15.78
N GLU A 238 -23.66 16.25 15.69
CA GLU A 238 -23.25 14.91 15.27
C GLU A 238 -22.70 14.99 13.83
N PRO A 239 -21.45 14.55 13.57
CA PRO A 239 -20.78 14.87 12.31
C PRO A 239 -21.47 14.34 11.04
N ARG A 240 -22.11 13.16 11.07
CA ARG A 240 -22.79 12.60 9.88
C ARG A 240 -24.02 13.43 9.52
N THR A 241 -24.83 13.76 10.52
CA THR A 241 -26.00 14.64 10.43
C THR A 241 -25.58 16.01 9.89
N ALA A 242 -24.59 16.64 10.54
CA ALA A 242 -24.10 17.96 10.16
C ALA A 242 -23.53 17.98 8.73
N ALA A 243 -22.81 16.93 8.31
CA ALA A 243 -22.29 16.79 6.96
C ALA A 243 -23.42 16.68 5.93
N ALA A 244 -24.38 15.78 6.16
CA ALA A 244 -25.49 15.54 5.24
C ALA A 244 -26.33 16.80 5.04
N GLU A 245 -26.71 17.47 6.12
CA GLU A 245 -27.50 18.69 6.05
C GLU A 245 -26.74 19.87 5.42
N LEU A 246 -25.46 20.05 5.78
CA LEU A 246 -24.64 21.12 5.22
C LEU A 246 -24.48 20.97 3.70
N ILE A 247 -24.21 19.74 3.24
CA ILE A 247 -24.07 19.43 1.82
C ILE A 247 -25.40 19.64 1.10
N ALA A 248 -26.51 19.11 1.64
CA ALA A 248 -27.84 19.27 1.06
C ALA A 248 -28.28 20.73 0.96
N ARG A 249 -27.92 21.57 1.94
CA ARG A 249 -28.23 23.01 1.93
C ARG A 249 -27.45 23.80 0.88
N ARG A 250 -26.23 23.39 0.53
CA ARG A 250 -25.31 24.19 -0.31
C ARG A 250 -25.15 23.66 -1.73
N LEU A 251 -25.40 22.37 -1.94
CA LEU A 251 -25.27 21.71 -3.23
C LEU A 251 -26.57 20.99 -3.61
N PRO A 252 -27.01 21.11 -4.87
CA PRO A 252 -28.10 20.28 -5.37
C PRO A 252 -27.74 18.79 -5.28
N ALA A 253 -28.69 17.93 -4.90
CA ALA A 253 -28.50 16.49 -4.83
C ALA A 253 -27.91 15.89 -6.11
N SER A 254 -28.30 16.38 -7.29
CA SER A 254 -27.78 15.90 -8.58
C SER A 254 -26.32 16.28 -8.87
N SER A 255 -25.69 17.13 -8.06
CA SER A 255 -24.34 17.65 -8.30
C SER A 255 -23.21 16.80 -7.71
N TYR A 256 -23.55 15.81 -6.89
CA TYR A 256 -22.62 14.87 -6.27
C TYR A 256 -23.25 13.48 -6.15
N ASP A 257 -22.41 12.47 -6.02
CA ASP A 257 -22.80 11.06 -6.02
C ASP A 257 -22.59 10.40 -4.65
N LEU A 258 -21.63 10.94 -3.89
CA LEU A 258 -21.32 10.64 -2.50
C LEU A 258 -20.69 11.88 -1.86
N GLY A 259 -20.77 11.95 -0.54
CA GLY A 259 -20.20 13.05 0.23
C GLY A 259 -19.88 12.65 1.66
N GLN A 260 -19.05 13.47 2.30
CA GLN A 260 -18.69 13.34 3.70
C GLN A 260 -18.07 14.64 4.21
N ALA A 261 -17.94 14.78 5.53
CA ALA A 261 -17.13 15.82 6.13
C ALA A 261 -15.66 15.38 6.36
N LEU A 262 -14.74 16.33 6.19
CA LEU A 262 -13.37 16.25 6.71
C LEU A 262 -13.26 17.17 7.92
N ILE A 263 -13.01 16.59 9.09
CA ILE A 263 -13.00 17.30 10.37
C ILE A 263 -11.70 17.06 11.14
N GLY A 264 -11.51 17.78 12.25
CA GLY A 264 -10.32 17.68 13.09
C GLY A 264 -10.38 16.58 14.16
N LEU A 265 -11.36 15.66 14.10
CA LEU A 265 -11.44 14.49 14.98
C LEU A 265 -10.63 13.34 14.37
N ASP A 266 -10.06 12.49 15.22
CA ASP A 266 -9.38 11.28 14.77
C ASP A 266 -10.37 10.13 14.65
N GLY A 267 -10.59 9.65 13.43
CA GLY A 267 -11.49 8.55 13.12
C GLY A 267 -12.25 8.75 11.82
N GLY A 268 -13.28 7.93 11.63
CA GLY A 268 -14.24 8.11 10.56
C GLY A 268 -15.40 7.14 10.66
N GLU A 269 -16.57 7.59 10.23
CA GLU A 269 -17.82 6.87 10.35
C GLU A 269 -18.70 7.07 9.11
N SER A 270 -19.30 5.98 8.66
CA SER A 270 -20.43 5.98 7.74
C SER A 270 -21.13 4.62 7.82
N ASP A 271 -22.38 4.59 7.40
CA ASP A 271 -23.06 3.34 7.08
C ASP A 271 -22.55 2.74 5.76
N THR A 272 -22.89 1.46 5.54
CA THR A 272 -22.42 0.71 4.38
C THR A 272 -23.38 0.85 3.20
N GLY A 273 -22.88 1.16 2.01
CA GLY A 273 -23.68 1.17 0.78
C GLY A 273 -24.63 2.38 0.67
N THR A 274 -24.15 3.58 1.02
CA THR A 274 -24.96 4.82 1.00
C THR A 274 -24.83 5.61 -0.30
N VAL A 275 -23.86 5.28 -1.16
CA VAL A 275 -23.62 5.96 -2.45
C VAL A 275 -24.89 6.02 -3.31
N CYS A 276 -25.07 7.13 -4.03
CA CYS A 276 -26.22 7.44 -4.89
C CYS A 276 -27.58 7.66 -4.20
N SER A 277 -27.67 7.59 -2.87
CA SER A 277 -28.93 7.75 -2.14
C SER A 277 -29.13 9.18 -1.62
N ASP A 278 -30.25 9.79 -2.01
CA ASP A 278 -30.67 11.13 -1.58
C ASP A 278 -31.81 11.09 -0.54
N ALA A 279 -32.09 9.91 0.02
CA ALA A 279 -33.16 9.73 0.99
C ALA A 279 -32.87 10.55 2.25
N MET A 280 -33.83 11.37 2.67
CA MET A 280 -33.83 12.15 3.92
C MET A 280 -35.07 11.75 4.75
N ASP A 281 -35.29 10.44 4.90
CA ASP A 281 -36.32 9.86 5.77
C ASP A 281 -35.86 9.85 7.24
N ALA A 282 -36.67 9.30 8.14
CA ALA A 282 -36.37 9.32 9.59
C ALA A 282 -35.03 8.65 9.95
N ASP A 283 -34.59 7.65 9.16
CA ASP A 283 -33.36 6.87 9.38
C ASP A 283 -32.27 7.19 8.34
N TYR A 284 -32.31 8.38 7.75
CA TYR A 284 -31.47 8.73 6.61
C TYR A 284 -29.97 8.60 6.86
N LEU A 285 -29.50 8.67 8.12
CA LEU A 285 -28.09 8.46 8.44
C LEU A 285 -27.57 7.11 7.94
N ALA A 286 -28.44 6.08 7.93
CA ALA A 286 -28.10 4.75 7.45
C ALA A 286 -28.04 4.63 5.93
N THR A 287 -28.61 5.59 5.19
CA THR A 287 -28.84 5.44 3.75
C THR A 287 -28.29 6.60 2.93
N HIS A 288 -28.16 7.81 3.47
CA HIS A 288 -27.90 9.03 2.71
C HIS A 288 -26.43 9.16 2.29
N LYS A 289 -26.23 9.53 1.04
CA LYS A 289 -24.90 9.54 0.39
C LYS A 289 -23.92 10.55 0.98
N ALA A 290 -24.38 11.48 1.82
CA ALA A 290 -23.53 12.48 2.50
C ALA A 290 -23.41 12.28 4.02
N ALA A 291 -24.07 11.28 4.61
CA ALA A 291 -24.06 11.03 6.05
C ALA A 291 -22.79 10.28 6.49
N ALA A 292 -21.65 10.95 6.39
CA ALA A 292 -20.34 10.38 6.64
C ALA A 292 -19.32 11.43 7.07
N TRP A 293 -18.28 11.02 7.79
CA TRP A 293 -17.16 11.88 8.14
C TRP A 293 -15.87 11.11 8.31
N SER A 294 -14.74 11.76 8.08
CA SER A 294 -13.41 11.26 8.44
C SER A 294 -12.48 12.41 8.90
N GLY A 295 -11.42 12.05 9.60
CA GLY A 295 -10.39 12.99 10.02
C GLY A 295 -9.23 12.31 10.73
N ALA A 296 -8.07 12.97 10.72
CA ALA A 296 -6.93 12.67 11.57
C ALA A 296 -5.95 13.87 11.54
N PRO A 297 -5.11 14.05 12.57
CA PRO A 297 -4.11 15.11 12.58
C PRO A 297 -2.95 14.86 11.59
N ASP A 298 -2.63 13.59 11.30
CA ASP A 298 -1.57 13.23 10.36
C ASP A 298 -2.14 12.75 9.00
N PRO A 299 -1.41 12.99 7.88
CA PRO A 299 -1.92 12.69 6.54
C PRO A 299 -2.17 11.21 6.23
N GLU A 300 -1.38 10.30 6.81
CA GLU A 300 -1.49 8.86 6.51
C GLU A 300 -2.69 8.25 7.20
N THR A 301 -2.88 8.57 8.48
CA THR A 301 -4.08 8.18 9.21
C THR A 301 -5.32 8.83 8.60
N ALA A 302 -5.23 10.10 8.16
CA ALA A 302 -6.34 10.77 7.49
C ALA A 302 -6.72 10.07 6.17
N LEU A 303 -5.74 9.62 5.39
CA LEU A 303 -5.98 8.84 4.18
C LEU A 303 -6.59 7.46 4.51
N GLY A 304 -6.08 6.79 5.54
CA GLY A 304 -6.63 5.52 6.02
C GLY A 304 -8.08 5.63 6.46
N HIS A 305 -8.43 6.67 7.22
CA HIS A 305 -9.81 6.97 7.62
C HIS A 305 -10.70 7.37 6.45
N LEU A 306 -10.18 8.16 5.50
CA LEU A 306 -10.92 8.50 4.28
C LEU A 306 -11.24 7.24 3.47
N LEU A 307 -10.26 6.36 3.24
CA LEU A 307 -10.46 5.10 2.51
C LEU A 307 -11.41 4.16 3.26
N LEU A 308 -11.35 4.15 4.60
CA LEU A 308 -12.30 3.41 5.43
C LEU A 308 -13.74 3.83 5.17
N VAL A 309 -13.99 5.13 5.24
CA VAL A 309 -15.31 5.71 5.06
C VAL A 309 -15.78 5.55 3.61
N LEU A 310 -14.93 5.85 2.63
CA LEU A 310 -15.26 5.64 1.22
C LEU A 310 -15.56 4.17 0.91
N GLY A 311 -14.79 3.23 1.45
CA GLY A 311 -15.04 1.80 1.33
C GLY A 311 -16.44 1.42 1.84
N ASN A 312 -16.76 1.82 3.08
CA ASN A 312 -18.09 1.60 3.66
C ASN A 312 -19.18 2.13 2.73
N GLN A 313 -19.11 3.41 2.34
CA GLN A 313 -20.10 4.03 1.45
C GLN A 313 -20.24 3.27 0.12
N LEU A 314 -19.14 2.72 -0.40
CA LEU A 314 -19.06 1.89 -1.62
C LEU A 314 -19.47 0.42 -1.42
N GLY A 315 -19.98 0.02 -0.26
CA GLY A 315 -20.67 -1.26 -0.06
C GLY A 315 -19.89 -2.33 0.72
N ALA A 316 -18.68 -2.05 1.19
CA ALA A 316 -17.96 -2.94 2.10
C ALA A 316 -16.99 -2.19 3.00
N PRO A 317 -16.84 -2.57 4.28
CA PRO A 317 -15.83 -1.96 5.12
C PRO A 317 -14.44 -2.20 4.56
N PHE A 318 -13.62 -1.14 4.50
CA PHE A 318 -12.19 -1.26 4.29
C PHE A 318 -11.59 -2.02 5.48
N ARG A 319 -11.19 -3.29 5.29
CA ARG A 319 -10.60 -4.09 6.39
C ARG A 319 -9.08 -3.96 6.47
N ALA A 320 -8.50 -2.86 6.02
CA ALA A 320 -7.08 -2.55 6.28
C ALA A 320 -6.76 -2.29 7.77
N ARG A 321 -7.76 -2.38 8.66
CA ARG A 321 -7.71 -2.04 10.11
C ARG A 321 -6.59 -2.71 10.91
N ARG A 322 -5.84 -3.68 10.38
CA ARG A 322 -4.74 -4.34 11.12
C ARG A 322 -3.41 -4.41 10.40
N CYS A 323 -3.35 -3.81 9.23
CA CYS A 323 -2.12 -3.65 8.50
C CYS A 323 -1.86 -2.13 8.46
N VAL A 324 -1.16 -1.64 9.50
CA VAL A 324 -0.73 -0.25 9.59
C VAL A 324 0.03 0.06 8.29
N ASN A 325 -0.42 1.07 7.56
CA ASN A 325 0.17 1.49 6.27
C ASN A 325 -0.02 0.49 5.12
N CYS A 326 -1.15 -0.20 5.07
CA CYS A 326 -1.49 -1.06 3.96
C CYS A 326 -2.69 -0.43 3.25
N LEU A 327 -2.39 0.53 2.41
CA LEU A 327 -3.36 1.28 1.63
C LEU A 327 -3.88 0.39 0.47
N ALA A 328 -4.55 -0.71 0.81
CA ALA A 328 -5.13 -1.67 -0.11
C ALA A 328 -6.38 -2.34 0.51
N PHE A 329 -7.38 -2.60 -0.32
CA PHE A 329 -8.56 -3.38 0.04
C PHE A 329 -8.21 -4.88 0.02
N ASP A 330 -8.65 -5.63 1.03
CA ASP A 330 -8.57 -7.09 1.03
C ASP A 330 -9.50 -7.71 -0.04
N GLY A 331 -9.25 -8.97 -0.40
CA GLY A 331 -9.98 -9.65 -1.46
C GLY A 331 -11.48 -9.83 -1.19
N GLU A 332 -11.93 -9.85 0.07
CA GLU A 332 -13.37 -9.92 0.38
C GLU A 332 -14.04 -8.57 0.13
N SER A 333 -13.41 -7.49 0.60
CA SER A 333 -13.88 -6.12 0.41
C SER A 333 -13.96 -5.74 -1.07
N ILE A 334 -12.96 -6.11 -1.88
CA ILE A 334 -12.98 -5.87 -3.34
C ILE A 334 -14.20 -6.53 -3.98
N VAL A 335 -14.48 -7.80 -3.70
CA VAL A 335 -15.63 -8.52 -4.27
C VAL A 335 -16.95 -7.89 -3.84
N ARG A 336 -17.08 -7.52 -2.57
CA ARG A 336 -18.30 -6.91 -2.04
C ARG A 336 -18.58 -5.53 -2.66
N VAL A 337 -17.57 -4.68 -2.76
CA VAL A 337 -17.71 -3.36 -3.41
C VAL A 337 -18.06 -3.53 -4.88
N ARG A 338 -17.35 -4.38 -5.63
CA ARG A 338 -17.65 -4.61 -7.05
C ARG A 338 -19.07 -5.12 -7.28
N THR A 339 -19.53 -6.04 -6.43
CA THR A 339 -20.93 -6.53 -6.46
C THR A 339 -21.93 -5.41 -6.19
N TRP A 340 -21.63 -4.54 -5.22
CA TRP A 340 -22.47 -3.37 -4.92
C TRP A 340 -22.52 -2.37 -6.08
N LEU A 341 -21.38 -2.06 -6.69
CA LEU A 341 -21.25 -1.16 -7.84
C LEU A 341 -21.96 -1.69 -9.08
N ALA A 342 -22.00 -3.01 -9.29
CA ALA A 342 -22.78 -3.65 -10.34
C ALA A 342 -24.31 -3.57 -10.11
N SER A 343 -24.74 -3.13 -8.92
CA SER A 343 -26.14 -2.98 -8.53
C SER A 343 -26.54 -1.51 -8.42
N ARG A 344 -27.50 -1.20 -7.53
CA ARG A 344 -27.97 0.17 -7.24
C ARG A 344 -26.85 1.12 -6.77
N GLY A 345 -25.72 0.61 -6.29
CA GLY A 345 -24.58 1.39 -5.81
C GLY A 345 -23.81 2.13 -6.90
N GLY A 346 -23.84 1.63 -8.14
CA GLY A 346 -23.16 2.27 -9.28
C GLY A 346 -24.09 3.08 -10.18
N ARG A 347 -25.35 3.32 -9.78
CA ARG A 347 -26.37 3.91 -10.67
C ARG A 347 -26.08 5.36 -11.08
N CYS A 348 -25.53 6.14 -10.16
CA CYS A 348 -25.22 7.56 -10.38
C CYS A 348 -23.81 7.79 -10.95
N ALA A 349 -22.94 6.79 -10.90
CA ALA A 349 -21.59 6.89 -11.45
C ALA A 349 -21.60 6.92 -12.98
N LYS A 350 -20.74 7.75 -13.55
CA LYS A 350 -20.35 7.63 -14.94
C LYS A 350 -19.49 6.38 -15.10
N LYS A 351 -19.79 5.57 -16.11
CA LYS A 351 -19.11 4.30 -16.35
C LYS A 351 -18.16 4.44 -17.54
N ARG A 352 -16.97 3.87 -17.42
CA ARG A 352 -16.00 3.77 -18.50
C ARG A 352 -15.58 2.32 -18.64
N LEU A 353 -15.61 1.80 -19.86
CA LEU A 353 -15.04 0.49 -20.14
C LEU A 353 -13.51 0.61 -20.13
N VAL A 354 -12.85 -0.31 -19.41
CA VAL A 354 -11.41 -0.49 -19.48
C VAL A 354 -11.13 -1.68 -20.38
N ASP A 355 -10.54 -1.40 -21.53
CA ASP A 355 -10.13 -2.38 -22.54
C ASP A 355 -8.71 -2.88 -22.25
N VAL A 356 -8.57 -3.47 -21.06
CA VAL A 356 -7.33 -4.10 -20.58
C VAL A 356 -7.72 -5.44 -20.00
N MET A 357 -7.02 -6.50 -20.41
CA MET A 357 -7.26 -7.83 -19.86
C MET A 357 -6.83 -7.88 -18.39
N ALA A 358 -7.68 -8.46 -17.55
CA ALA A 358 -7.32 -8.74 -16.16
C ALA A 358 -6.19 -9.78 -16.08
N PRO A 359 -5.38 -9.80 -15.00
CA PRO A 359 -4.45 -10.88 -14.75
C PRO A 359 -5.14 -12.24 -14.83
N TRP A 360 -4.45 -13.22 -15.41
CA TRP A 360 -4.93 -14.59 -15.47
C TRP A 360 -4.32 -15.39 -14.33
N ILE A 361 -5.17 -16.06 -13.54
CA ILE A 361 -4.78 -17.01 -12.51
C ILE A 361 -5.12 -18.40 -13.02
N ASP A 362 -4.15 -19.29 -13.02
CA ASP A 362 -4.35 -20.68 -13.44
C ASP A 362 -5.32 -21.39 -12.47
N PRO A 363 -6.52 -21.80 -12.94
CA PRO A 363 -7.50 -22.45 -12.08
C PRO A 363 -7.04 -23.80 -11.55
N GLU A 364 -6.14 -24.52 -12.24
CA GLU A 364 -5.67 -25.83 -11.79
C GLU A 364 -4.88 -25.69 -10.50
N THR A 365 -3.94 -24.72 -10.45
CA THR A 365 -3.15 -24.44 -9.24
C THR A 365 -3.99 -24.06 -8.02
N MET A 366 -5.19 -23.52 -8.25
CA MET A 366 -6.12 -23.11 -7.18
C MET A 366 -7.09 -24.23 -6.77
N ALA A 367 -7.37 -25.17 -7.67
CA ALA A 367 -8.28 -26.31 -7.44
C ALA A 367 -7.61 -27.46 -6.68
N GLU A 368 -6.28 -27.57 -6.74
CA GLU A 368 -5.51 -28.58 -6.02
C GLU A 368 -5.72 -28.48 -4.50
N SER A 369 -6.21 -29.57 -3.89
CA SER A 369 -6.34 -29.67 -2.44
C SER A 369 -4.96 -29.80 -1.80
N ARG A 370 -4.50 -28.70 -1.19
CA ARG A 370 -3.21 -28.65 -0.48
C ARG A 370 -3.39 -29.18 0.94
N VAL A 371 -2.50 -30.05 1.40
CA VAL A 371 -2.54 -30.63 2.75
C VAL A 371 -1.24 -30.31 3.48
N VAL A 372 -1.34 -29.67 4.64
CA VAL A 372 -0.19 -29.27 5.46
C VAL A 372 -0.32 -29.81 6.89
N PRO A 373 0.78 -30.21 7.54
CA PRO A 373 0.77 -30.55 8.96
C PRO A 373 0.57 -29.29 9.83
N ALA A 374 -0.15 -29.44 10.94
CA ALA A 374 -0.27 -28.39 11.95
C ALA A 374 1.12 -28.04 12.54
N ARG A 375 1.25 -26.81 13.06
CA ARG A 375 2.48 -26.27 13.68
C ARG A 375 3.71 -26.27 12.77
N THR A 376 3.52 -26.46 11.46
CA THR A 376 4.61 -26.54 10.48
C THR A 376 4.51 -25.36 9.50
N PRO A 377 5.61 -24.68 9.19
CA PRO A 377 5.63 -23.65 8.15
C PRO A 377 5.17 -24.17 6.78
N PHE A 378 4.50 -23.31 6.03
CA PHE A 378 4.01 -23.62 4.69
C PHE A 378 4.06 -22.40 3.78
N TRP A 379 3.95 -22.58 2.46
CA TRP A 379 3.77 -21.49 1.51
C TRP A 379 2.46 -21.61 0.76
N LEU A 380 2.04 -20.49 0.18
CA LEU A 380 1.00 -20.46 -0.84
C LEU A 380 1.59 -19.86 -2.10
N ASP A 381 1.33 -20.50 -3.23
CA ASP A 381 1.69 -20.04 -4.56
C ASP A 381 0.57 -20.38 -5.57
N ALA A 382 0.75 -19.94 -6.80
CA ALA A 382 -0.12 -20.20 -7.93
C ALA A 382 0.68 -19.97 -9.23
N ILE A 383 0.09 -20.29 -10.37
CA ILE A 383 0.57 -19.80 -11.67
C ILE A 383 -0.27 -18.58 -12.06
N VAL A 384 0.41 -17.47 -12.37
CA VAL A 384 -0.22 -16.20 -12.72
C VAL A 384 0.48 -15.58 -13.91
N ALA A 385 -0.31 -15.05 -14.85
CA ALA A 385 0.19 -14.25 -15.96
C ALA A 385 -0.44 -12.86 -15.94
N SER A 386 0.31 -11.85 -16.39
CA SER A 386 -0.25 -10.53 -16.62
C SER A 386 -1.19 -10.57 -17.82
N GLY A 387 -2.32 -9.88 -17.73
CA GLY A 387 -3.22 -9.69 -18.88
C GLY A 387 -2.65 -8.71 -19.91
N GLU A 388 -1.72 -7.85 -19.51
CA GLU A 388 -1.08 -6.86 -20.39
C GLU A 388 0.45 -6.86 -20.24
N PRO A 389 1.21 -6.73 -21.34
CA PRO A 389 2.66 -6.60 -21.29
C PRO A 389 3.10 -5.38 -20.46
N GLY A 390 4.16 -5.55 -19.66
CA GLY A 390 4.78 -4.46 -18.90
C GLY A 390 4.04 -4.03 -17.63
N ARG A 391 2.93 -4.70 -17.25
CA ARG A 391 2.30 -4.50 -15.94
C ARG A 391 3.08 -5.23 -14.85
N GLU A 392 3.46 -4.50 -13.81
CA GLU A 392 4.03 -5.08 -12.60
C GLU A 392 2.89 -5.60 -11.71
N LEU A 393 2.90 -6.91 -11.44
CA LEU A 393 1.87 -7.54 -10.63
C LEU A 393 2.20 -7.45 -9.13
N THR A 394 1.17 -7.28 -8.30
CA THR A 394 1.25 -7.48 -6.85
C THR A 394 0.19 -8.45 -6.36
N TYR A 395 0.53 -9.18 -5.29
CA TYR A 395 -0.19 -10.35 -4.83
C TYR A 395 -0.52 -10.23 -3.35
N ALA A 396 -1.72 -10.64 -2.96
CA ALA A 396 -2.09 -10.78 -1.55
C ALA A 396 -2.83 -12.10 -1.35
N TRP A 397 -2.41 -12.86 -0.32
CA TRP A 397 -3.15 -14.00 0.18
C TRP A 397 -3.91 -13.60 1.44
N ASP A 398 -5.21 -13.86 1.44
CA ASP A 398 -6.11 -13.59 2.56
C ASP A 398 -6.74 -14.91 3.04
N ASP A 399 -6.84 -15.13 4.35
CA ASP A 399 -7.71 -16.18 4.89
C ASP A 399 -9.13 -15.60 4.97
N ILE A 400 -10.00 -16.14 4.14
CA ILE A 400 -11.41 -15.76 4.03
C ILE A 400 -12.31 -16.70 4.85
N GLY A 401 -11.73 -17.68 5.54
CA GLY A 401 -12.39 -18.56 6.48
C GLY A 401 -12.89 -17.81 7.72
N HIS A 402 -13.85 -18.39 8.44
CA HIS A 402 -14.45 -17.77 9.63
C HIS A 402 -14.45 -18.72 10.82
N PRO A 403 -13.67 -18.44 11.89
CA PRO A 403 -12.73 -17.32 12.03
C PRO A 403 -11.52 -17.47 11.09
N ALA A 404 -11.04 -16.35 10.52
CA ALA A 404 -9.82 -16.35 9.73
C ALA A 404 -8.62 -16.67 10.63
N PHE A 405 -7.74 -17.55 10.18
CA PHE A 405 -6.54 -17.92 10.90
C PHE A 405 -5.45 -16.86 10.77
N PHE A 406 -5.23 -16.32 9.56
CA PHE A 406 -4.29 -15.22 9.33
C PHE A 406 -5.00 -13.98 8.74
N GLN A 407 -4.38 -12.82 8.93
CA GLN A 407 -4.95 -11.55 8.48
C GLN A 407 -4.56 -11.23 7.04
N PRO A 408 -5.33 -10.39 6.33
CA PRO A 408 -4.92 -9.82 5.06
C PRO A 408 -3.54 -9.20 5.14
N ARG A 409 -2.68 -9.54 4.19
CA ARG A 409 -1.31 -9.04 4.11
C ARG A 409 -1.20 -7.88 3.12
N ARG A 410 -0.10 -7.13 3.22
CA ARG A 410 0.26 -6.14 2.19
C ARG A 410 0.34 -6.85 0.83
N PRO A 411 -0.12 -6.20 -0.25
CA PRO A 411 0.23 -6.66 -1.58
C PRO A 411 1.75 -6.68 -1.73
N GLU A 412 2.31 -7.85 -2.07
CA GLU A 412 3.74 -8.09 -2.24
C GLU A 412 4.06 -8.33 -3.73
N ARG A 413 5.32 -8.14 -4.13
CA ARG A 413 5.78 -8.47 -5.49
C ARG A 413 6.06 -9.96 -5.72
N HIS A 414 6.15 -10.73 -4.64
CA HIS A 414 6.41 -12.16 -4.69
C HIS A 414 5.09 -12.92 -4.53
N LEU A 415 4.74 -13.71 -5.55
CA LEU A 415 3.52 -14.52 -5.55
C LEU A 415 3.58 -15.65 -4.51
N ARG A 416 4.73 -16.31 -4.41
CA ARG A 416 4.95 -17.35 -3.39
C ARG A 416 5.15 -16.67 -2.04
N GLN A 417 4.24 -16.94 -1.12
CA GLN A 417 4.25 -16.33 0.21
C GLN A 417 4.41 -17.39 1.30
N ALA A 418 5.36 -17.16 2.21
CA ALA A 418 5.62 -18.05 3.33
C ALA A 418 4.84 -17.68 4.61
N PHE A 419 4.34 -18.71 5.28
CA PHE A 419 3.64 -18.68 6.55
C PHE A 419 4.48 -19.45 7.58
N ALA A 420 5.27 -18.72 8.37
CA ALA A 420 6.20 -19.29 9.35
C ALA A 420 5.96 -18.78 10.79
N HIS A 421 4.98 -17.88 10.98
CA HIS A 421 4.69 -17.26 12.27
C HIS A 421 3.18 -17.30 12.53
N ALA A 422 2.79 -17.62 13.76
CA ALA A 422 1.41 -17.97 14.11
C ALA A 422 0.90 -19.06 13.16
N LEU A 423 1.19 -20.33 13.50
CA LEU A 423 0.85 -21.50 12.67
C LEU A 423 -0.42 -22.20 13.22
N PRO A 424 -1.27 -22.79 12.36
CA PRO A 424 -2.44 -23.52 12.83
C PRO A 424 -2.02 -24.64 13.78
N THR A 425 -2.70 -24.75 14.93
CA THR A 425 -2.33 -25.70 15.99
C THR A 425 -3.16 -26.97 16.01
N ASP A 426 -4.19 -27.07 15.18
CA ASP A 426 -5.20 -28.11 15.21
C ASP A 426 -5.75 -28.35 13.79
N SER A 427 -6.33 -29.52 13.56
CA SER A 427 -6.90 -29.90 12.26
C SER A 427 -8.05 -28.98 11.88
N ARG A 428 -7.94 -28.34 10.72
CA ARG A 428 -8.95 -27.41 10.19
C ARG A 428 -8.79 -27.22 8.70
N TRP A 429 -9.80 -26.63 8.07
CA TRP A 429 -9.68 -26.08 6.72
C TRP A 429 -9.36 -24.59 6.81
N LEU A 430 -8.41 -24.14 6.01
CA LEU A 430 -8.21 -22.73 5.71
C LEU A 430 -8.85 -22.44 4.35
N ASP A 431 -9.78 -21.50 4.29
CA ASP A 431 -10.30 -20.98 3.04
C ASP A 431 -9.46 -19.75 2.68
N VAL A 432 -8.68 -19.81 1.59
CA VAL A 432 -7.75 -18.74 1.23
C VAL A 432 -8.13 -18.11 -0.10
N ARG A 433 -7.88 -16.81 -0.25
CA ARG A 433 -8.07 -16.06 -1.50
C ARG A 433 -6.74 -15.47 -1.94
N LEU A 434 -6.37 -15.72 -3.20
CA LEU A 434 -5.35 -14.94 -3.90
C LEU A 434 -6.01 -13.75 -4.57
N THR A 435 -5.48 -12.55 -4.34
CA THR A 435 -5.82 -11.32 -5.06
C THR A 435 -4.62 -10.83 -5.85
N VAL A 436 -4.76 -10.68 -7.17
CA VAL A 436 -3.71 -10.22 -8.09
C VAL A 436 -4.09 -8.88 -8.68
N ARG A 437 -3.22 -7.88 -8.52
CA ARG A 437 -3.38 -6.52 -9.06
C ARG A 437 -2.38 -6.31 -10.18
N ASP A 438 -2.83 -5.75 -11.30
CA ASP A 438 -1.92 -5.36 -12.40
C ASP A 438 -1.24 -4.01 -12.19
N ASN A 439 -1.65 -3.29 -11.14
CA ASN A 439 -1.25 -1.94 -10.82
C ASN A 439 -1.32 -1.03 -12.05
N GLY A 440 -2.39 -1.02 -12.83
CA GLY A 440 -2.54 -0.20 -14.04
C GLY A 440 -2.90 1.28 -13.89
N GLY A 441 -2.97 1.78 -12.64
CA GLY A 441 -3.46 3.13 -12.34
C GLY A 441 -4.92 3.29 -12.80
N ALA A 442 -5.20 4.32 -13.59
CA ALA A 442 -6.55 4.56 -14.13
C ALA A 442 -7.05 3.45 -15.10
N THR A 443 -6.23 2.48 -15.46
CA THR A 443 -6.65 1.29 -16.24
C THR A 443 -6.36 0.01 -15.49
N ALA A 444 -6.25 0.08 -14.17
CA ALA A 444 -5.96 -1.07 -13.35
C ALA A 444 -7.10 -2.09 -13.37
N THR A 445 -6.67 -3.33 -13.21
CA THR A 445 -7.51 -4.51 -13.20
C THR A 445 -7.05 -5.43 -12.07
N VAL A 446 -8.00 -6.20 -11.53
CA VAL A 446 -7.74 -7.15 -10.43
C VAL A 446 -8.43 -8.45 -10.75
N ALA A 447 -7.72 -9.55 -10.50
CA ALA A 447 -8.25 -10.91 -10.53
C ALA A 447 -8.16 -11.52 -9.13
N SER A 448 -9.07 -12.44 -8.82
CA SER A 448 -9.01 -13.21 -7.59
C SER A 448 -9.43 -14.66 -7.80
N ALA A 449 -8.86 -15.54 -6.99
CA ALA A 449 -9.22 -16.96 -6.97
C ALA A 449 -9.18 -17.48 -5.54
N ASP A 450 -10.09 -18.39 -5.22
CA ASP A 450 -10.22 -19.01 -3.91
C ASP A 450 -9.63 -20.42 -3.96
N ALA A 451 -8.95 -20.84 -2.90
CA ALA A 451 -8.41 -22.17 -2.71
C ALA A 451 -8.65 -22.64 -1.27
N ARG A 452 -8.41 -23.93 -1.02
CA ARG A 452 -8.50 -24.54 0.31
C ARG A 452 -7.21 -25.22 0.70
N VAL A 453 -6.85 -25.07 1.97
CA VAL A 453 -5.72 -25.78 2.59
C VAL A 453 -6.25 -26.62 3.73
N GLN A 454 -6.01 -27.92 3.68
CA GLN A 454 -6.28 -28.83 4.77
C GLN A 454 -5.13 -28.82 5.75
N VAL A 455 -5.37 -28.39 6.98
CA VAL A 455 -4.43 -28.55 8.10
C VAL A 455 -4.74 -29.86 8.80
N VAL A 456 -3.70 -30.67 9.04
CA VAL A 456 -3.80 -31.95 9.75
C VAL A 456 -2.92 -31.92 10.99
N ASP A 457 -3.52 -32.06 12.16
CA ASP A 457 -2.79 -32.21 13.42
C ASP A 457 -2.26 -33.65 13.56
N THR A 458 -0.93 -33.78 13.47
CA THR A 458 -0.20 -35.06 13.66
C THR A 458 0.40 -35.20 15.08
N GLY A 459 0.03 -34.32 16.00
CA GLY A 459 0.51 -34.26 17.38
C GLY A 459 1.82 -33.46 17.58
N ARG A 460 2.61 -33.24 16.52
CA ARG A 460 3.91 -32.55 16.56
C ARG A 460 4.27 -31.92 15.21
N PRO A 461 5.14 -30.90 15.15
CA PRO A 461 5.53 -30.28 13.88
C PRO A 461 6.52 -31.15 13.09
N PHE A 462 6.48 -31.06 11.76
CA PHE A 462 7.60 -31.51 10.93
C PHE A 462 8.78 -30.57 11.12
N ALA A 463 9.92 -31.08 11.58
CA ALA A 463 11.02 -30.23 12.06
C ALA A 463 12.39 -30.86 11.82
N ILE A 464 13.36 -30.03 11.42
CA ILE A 464 14.78 -30.43 11.36
C ILE A 464 15.32 -30.46 12.79
N GLU A 465 16.08 -31.50 13.12
CA GLU A 465 16.83 -31.54 14.38
C GLU A 465 18.00 -30.52 14.36
N PRO A 466 18.58 -30.17 15.52
CA PRO A 466 19.76 -29.30 15.55
C PRO A 466 20.90 -29.82 14.65
N VAL A 467 21.41 -28.94 13.80
CA VAL A 467 22.50 -29.24 12.86
C VAL A 467 23.81 -28.71 13.45
N GLY A 468 24.83 -29.55 13.53
CA GLY A 468 26.17 -29.16 13.97
C GLY A 468 27.00 -28.53 12.85
N ASP A 469 28.24 -28.17 13.17
CA ASP A 469 29.18 -27.64 12.19
C ASP A 469 29.43 -28.66 11.06
N ALA A 470 29.56 -28.15 9.85
CA ALA A 470 29.71 -28.93 8.63
C ALA A 470 30.93 -28.48 7.81
N VAL A 471 31.30 -29.27 6.81
CA VAL A 471 32.44 -28.97 5.92
C VAL A 471 31.93 -28.84 4.49
N ALA A 472 32.32 -27.77 3.79
CA ALA A 472 31.93 -27.55 2.41
C ALA A 472 32.46 -28.70 1.51
N GLY A 473 31.62 -29.19 0.60
CA GLY A 473 31.97 -30.32 -0.27
C GLY A 473 31.90 -31.70 0.40
N ALA A 474 31.62 -31.77 1.70
CA ALA A 474 31.54 -33.04 2.43
C ALA A 474 30.09 -33.51 2.63
N PRO A 475 29.87 -34.82 2.85
CA PRO A 475 28.60 -35.34 3.33
C PRO A 475 28.24 -34.79 4.71
N LEU A 476 26.99 -34.37 4.86
CA LEU A 476 26.34 -33.96 6.11
C LEU A 476 25.25 -34.97 6.46
N GLY A 477 25.32 -35.54 7.66
CA GLY A 477 24.23 -36.33 8.23
C GLY A 477 23.10 -35.43 8.71
N LEU A 478 22.03 -35.35 7.95
CA LEU A 478 20.85 -34.56 8.27
C LEU A 478 19.79 -35.44 8.95
N ARG A 479 19.21 -34.96 10.06
CA ARG A 479 18.13 -35.63 10.80
C ARG A 479 16.95 -34.69 10.96
N TRP A 480 15.75 -35.26 10.97
CA TRP A 480 14.49 -34.53 11.16
C TRP A 480 13.43 -35.46 11.74
N ASP A 481 12.36 -34.88 12.27
CA ASP A 481 11.16 -35.61 12.67
C ASP A 481 10.15 -35.62 11.50
N PRO A 482 9.86 -36.78 10.87
CA PRO A 482 8.85 -36.87 9.82
C PRO A 482 7.44 -36.53 10.32
N ALA A 483 7.18 -36.56 11.62
CA ALA A 483 5.94 -36.10 12.25
C ALA A 483 4.65 -36.68 11.63
N GLY A 484 4.69 -37.92 11.15
CA GLY A 484 3.55 -38.59 10.51
C GLY A 484 3.17 -38.04 9.12
N THR A 485 3.98 -37.16 8.53
CA THR A 485 3.68 -36.50 7.24
C THR A 485 3.69 -37.44 6.03
N THR A 486 4.30 -38.63 6.15
CA THR A 486 4.26 -39.68 5.11
C THR A 486 2.91 -40.40 5.06
N LEU A 487 2.05 -40.23 6.07
CA LEU A 487 0.75 -40.90 6.14
C LEU A 487 -0.35 -40.09 5.44
N PRO A 488 -1.44 -40.74 4.98
CA PRO A 488 -2.62 -40.03 4.51
C PRO A 488 -3.23 -39.15 5.61
N PRO A 489 -3.75 -37.95 5.27
CA PRO A 489 -3.89 -37.40 3.92
C PRO A 489 -2.70 -36.56 3.44
N ILE A 490 -1.63 -36.38 4.23
CA ILE A 490 -0.48 -35.53 3.86
C ILE A 490 0.37 -36.17 2.75
N ARG A 491 0.69 -37.47 2.87
CA ARG A 491 1.39 -38.28 1.84
C ARG A 491 2.70 -37.68 1.31
N CYS A 492 3.46 -36.98 2.16
CA CYS A 492 4.75 -36.44 1.77
C CYS A 492 5.84 -37.51 1.85
N HIS A 493 6.17 -38.15 0.73
CA HIS A 493 7.14 -39.24 0.68
C HIS A 493 8.56 -38.79 0.38
N PHE A 494 8.74 -37.66 -0.32
CA PHE A 494 10.05 -37.14 -0.70
C PHE A 494 10.21 -35.66 -0.34
N LEU A 495 11.45 -35.25 -0.16
CA LEU A 495 11.86 -33.95 0.30
C LEU A 495 12.94 -33.35 -0.61
N ASP A 496 12.83 -32.05 -0.84
CA ASP A 496 13.90 -31.22 -1.40
C ASP A 496 14.71 -30.57 -0.27
N VAL A 497 16.03 -30.55 -0.44
CA VAL A 497 16.97 -29.95 0.52
C VAL A 497 17.58 -28.70 -0.09
N ALA A 498 17.47 -27.57 0.61
CA ALA A 498 18.09 -26.32 0.22
C ALA A 498 18.99 -25.75 1.33
N LEU A 499 20.07 -25.09 0.92
CA LEU A 499 21.03 -24.41 1.77
C LEU A 499 20.93 -22.91 1.57
N SER A 500 20.85 -22.18 2.68
CA SER A 500 21.09 -20.75 2.74
C SER A 500 22.47 -20.48 3.34
N ARG A 501 23.19 -19.50 2.79
CA ARG A 501 24.49 -19.04 3.31
C ARG A 501 24.44 -17.68 4.00
N ASP A 502 23.26 -17.06 4.01
CA ASP A 502 22.99 -15.68 4.41
C ASP A 502 21.87 -15.60 5.46
N GLY A 503 21.78 -16.61 6.33
CA GLY A 503 20.82 -16.63 7.43
C GLY A 503 19.35 -16.85 7.01
N GLY A 504 19.11 -17.26 5.77
CA GLY A 504 17.79 -17.56 5.22
C GLY A 504 17.27 -16.56 4.20
N ALA A 505 18.08 -15.57 3.78
CA ALA A 505 17.67 -14.57 2.81
C ALA A 505 17.64 -15.12 1.36
N SER A 506 18.55 -16.03 1.02
CA SER A 506 18.56 -16.77 -0.25
C SER A 506 18.80 -18.26 -0.02
N TRP A 507 18.31 -19.09 -0.96
CA TRP A 507 18.31 -20.55 -0.85
C TRP A 507 18.78 -21.19 -2.15
N ALA A 508 19.75 -22.10 -2.07
CA ALA A 508 20.27 -22.88 -3.19
C ALA A 508 19.93 -24.37 -3.00
N ALA A 509 19.53 -25.06 -4.07
CA ALA A 509 19.24 -26.49 -4.01
C ALA A 509 20.52 -27.30 -3.71
N VAL A 510 20.38 -28.31 -2.84
CA VAL A 510 21.46 -29.23 -2.44
C VAL A 510 21.13 -30.66 -2.88
N ALA A 511 19.91 -31.10 -2.63
CA ALA A 511 19.42 -32.41 -3.02
C ALA A 511 17.93 -32.33 -3.34
N LYS A 512 17.45 -33.26 -4.14
CA LYS A 512 16.03 -33.46 -4.47
C LYS A 512 15.66 -34.92 -4.25
N ASP A 513 14.36 -35.17 -4.14
CA ASP A 513 13.80 -36.52 -4.05
C ASP A 513 14.39 -37.34 -2.87
N VAL A 514 14.73 -36.67 -1.76
CA VAL A 514 15.24 -37.32 -0.55
C VAL A 514 14.08 -37.98 0.19
N GLU A 515 14.14 -39.28 0.42
CA GLU A 515 13.07 -40.01 1.12
C GLU A 515 12.80 -39.40 2.51
N ASN A 516 11.52 -39.17 2.82
CA ASN A 516 11.06 -38.63 4.11
C ASN A 516 11.09 -39.71 5.22
N SER A 517 12.27 -40.25 5.50
CA SER A 517 12.51 -41.36 6.44
C SER A 517 13.01 -40.90 7.82
N GLY A 518 13.30 -39.61 8.00
CA GLY A 518 13.80 -39.01 9.25
C GLY A 518 15.32 -38.80 9.29
N SER A 519 16.05 -39.30 8.29
CA SER A 519 17.47 -38.98 8.14
C SER A 519 17.97 -39.22 6.71
N ALA A 520 18.96 -38.44 6.29
CA ALA A 520 19.66 -38.63 5.02
C ALA A 520 21.09 -38.09 5.10
N ALA A 521 21.98 -38.62 4.25
CA ALA A 521 23.30 -38.03 4.02
C ALA A 521 23.23 -37.15 2.76
N VAL A 522 23.48 -35.85 2.90
CA VAL A 522 23.48 -34.89 1.78
C VAL A 522 24.86 -34.28 1.63
N THR A 523 25.35 -34.14 0.39
CA THR A 523 26.67 -33.51 0.16
C THR A 523 26.48 -32.01 0.01
N LEU A 524 27.12 -31.21 0.88
CA LEU A 524 27.07 -29.76 0.76
C LEU A 524 27.88 -29.29 -0.46
N PRO A 525 27.46 -28.23 -1.17
CA PRO A 525 28.23 -27.71 -2.30
C PRO A 525 29.64 -27.29 -1.87
N ALA A 526 30.65 -27.56 -2.71
CA ALA A 526 31.99 -27.02 -2.49
C ALA A 526 31.95 -25.48 -2.50
N GLY A 527 32.80 -24.84 -1.70
CA GLY A 527 32.86 -23.38 -1.60
C GLY A 527 31.65 -22.72 -0.91
N SER A 528 30.85 -23.50 -0.17
CA SER A 528 29.68 -23.01 0.57
C SER A 528 29.98 -22.47 1.96
N ALA A 529 31.26 -22.35 2.35
CA ALA A 529 31.69 -21.88 3.67
C ALA A 529 31.00 -20.57 4.08
N THR A 530 30.55 -20.52 5.34
CA THR A 530 29.80 -19.41 5.95
C THR A 530 29.58 -19.66 7.45
N ASP A 531 29.44 -18.58 8.22
CA ASP A 531 29.10 -18.62 9.65
C ASP A 531 27.58 -18.43 9.89
N SER A 532 26.79 -18.41 8.81
CA SER A 532 25.34 -18.12 8.85
C SER A 532 24.54 -19.13 8.03
N ALA A 533 24.97 -20.38 8.00
CA ALA A 533 24.29 -21.41 7.23
C ALA A 533 22.92 -21.75 7.83
N ARG A 534 21.93 -21.99 6.98
CA ARG A 534 20.64 -22.60 7.35
C ARG A 534 20.24 -23.64 6.33
N LEU A 535 19.56 -24.68 6.78
CA LEU A 535 18.97 -25.71 5.89
C LEU A 535 17.46 -25.60 5.87
N ARG A 536 16.86 -25.97 4.74
CA ARG A 536 15.42 -26.11 4.57
C ARG A 536 15.13 -27.48 3.96
N LEU A 537 14.20 -28.21 4.57
CA LEU A 537 13.56 -29.40 4.04
C LEU A 537 12.17 -29.04 3.57
N SER A 538 11.90 -29.24 2.29
CA SER A 538 10.63 -28.90 1.63
C SER A 538 9.95 -30.18 1.17
N CYS A 539 8.66 -30.34 1.43
CA CYS A 539 7.95 -31.44 0.80
C CYS A 539 7.85 -31.21 -0.72
N ASP A 540 8.07 -32.25 -1.52
CA ASP A 540 8.06 -32.17 -2.99
C ASP A 540 6.65 -31.97 -3.57
N SER A 541 5.64 -32.47 -2.87
CA SER A 541 4.27 -32.65 -3.34
C SER A 541 3.24 -31.87 -2.53
N GLN A 542 3.63 -31.32 -1.37
CA GLN A 542 2.78 -30.51 -0.51
C GLN A 542 3.50 -29.23 -0.09
N PRO A 543 2.79 -28.13 0.16
CA PRO A 543 3.44 -26.83 0.29
C PRO A 543 3.95 -26.54 1.70
N PHE A 544 4.52 -27.52 2.41
CA PHE A 544 5.08 -27.33 3.75
C PHE A 544 6.59 -27.56 3.80
N TYR A 545 7.23 -26.99 4.82
CA TYR A 545 8.66 -27.10 5.00
C TYR A 545 9.09 -26.97 6.46
N ALA A 546 10.32 -27.39 6.73
CA ALA A 546 11.03 -27.12 7.98
C ALA A 546 12.35 -26.44 7.68
N GLU A 547 12.81 -25.59 8.58
CA GLU A 547 14.14 -25.00 8.52
C GLU A 547 14.95 -25.37 9.75
N SER A 548 16.28 -25.28 9.65
CA SER A 548 17.15 -25.55 10.79
C SER A 548 16.79 -24.64 11.98
N PRO A 549 16.74 -25.17 13.22
CA PRO A 549 16.32 -24.39 14.40
C PRO A 549 17.17 -23.15 14.66
N GLY A 550 18.42 -23.15 14.20
CA GLY A 550 19.34 -22.03 14.25
C GLY A 550 20.27 -21.99 13.05
N VAL A 551 21.19 -21.02 13.08
CA VAL A 551 22.33 -20.97 12.17
C VAL A 551 23.40 -21.97 12.61
N PHE A 552 24.14 -22.53 11.65
CA PHE A 552 25.30 -23.38 11.91
C PHE A 552 26.47 -22.95 11.02
N ARG A 553 27.69 -23.43 11.32
CA ARG A 553 28.90 -23.08 10.57
C ARG A 553 29.19 -24.11 9.48
N ILE A 554 29.59 -23.63 8.31
CA ILE A 554 30.19 -24.45 7.26
C ILE A 554 31.63 -23.98 7.08
N HIS A 555 32.58 -24.89 7.31
CA HIS A 555 34.01 -24.66 7.13
C HIS A 555 34.47 -24.85 5.69
#